data_AF-A0A645FWU4-F1
#
_entry.id   AF-A0A645FWU4-F1
#
_cell.length_a   1.000
_cell.length_b   1.000
_cell.length_c   1.000
_cell.angle_alpha   90.00
_cell.angle_beta   90.00
_cell.angle_gamma   90.00
#
_symmetry.space_group_name_H-M   'P 1'
#
loop_
_entity.id
_entity.type
_entity.pdbx_description
1 polymer ?
#
loop_
_entity_poly.entity_id
_entity_poly.type
_entity_poly.pdbx_seq_one_letter_code
_entity_poly.pdbx_strand_id
1 'polypeptide(L)'
;MKMKFKQVCTEILNLLHISTKNNNLVILICINSITTALIPFVNLYFAMLILDSVFAKYFRQSLVYAFVMILLVFILNCMSKYTDQCLAAKYRFCTNLVEYETVHKSFTLEYEEFDKTDTIEKLHYLDDGINGAGDIGIQLKDITHLLQYCFSSLFSLIFIIFLFFQVESNPSNFFTSQISTLFMILLFICLIVFIFKMQNISSSKTNQMHRENISVNSKSSYIFMLLLDLKHSMDIRLSKLSNLIFNYYYIITFNT
;
A
#
# COMPACT_ATOMS: atom_id res chain seq x y z
N MET A 1 -7.49 -17.84 2.19
CA MET A 1 -6.24 -18.63 2.24
C MET A 1 -5.31 -17.90 3.21
N LYS A 2 -5.04 -18.45 4.40
CA LYS A 2 -4.10 -17.82 5.36
C LYS A 2 -2.69 -18.22 4.94
N MET A 3 -2.02 -17.39 4.15
CA MET A 3 -0.60 -17.58 3.85
C MET A 3 0.20 -17.38 5.13
N LYS A 4 1.20 -18.24 5.35
CA LYS A 4 2.09 -18.08 6.52
C LYS A 4 2.96 -16.86 6.28
N PHE A 5 3.16 -16.01 7.30
CA PHE A 5 3.97 -14.79 7.22
C PHE A 5 5.33 -14.99 6.53
N LYS A 6 5.99 -16.12 6.80
CA LYS A 6 7.24 -16.50 6.13
C LYS A 6 7.11 -16.59 4.60
N GLN A 7 6.01 -17.13 4.08
CA GLN A 7 5.78 -17.24 2.63
C GLN A 7 5.58 -15.87 1.99
N VAL A 8 4.81 -14.99 2.64
CA VAL A 8 4.61 -13.61 2.19
C VAL A 8 5.94 -12.85 2.14
N CYS A 9 6.79 -12.99 3.17
CA CYS A 9 8.11 -12.39 3.16
C CYS A 9 9.00 -12.94 2.02
N THR A 10 8.97 -14.25 1.78
CA THR A 10 9.73 -14.86 0.68
C THR A 10 9.25 -14.37 -0.69
N GLU A 11 7.93 -14.22 -0.88
CA GLU A 11 7.37 -13.68 -2.12
C GLU A 11 7.72 -12.22 -2.34
N ILE A 12 7.65 -11.39 -1.30
CA ILE A 12 8.11 -9.99 -1.36
C ILE A 12 9.61 -9.93 -1.70
N LEU A 13 10.43 -10.77 -1.07
CA LEU A 13 11.86 -10.86 -1.37
C LEU A 13 12.12 -11.32 -2.80
N ASN A 14 11.36 -12.29 -3.30
CA ASN A 14 11.48 -12.75 -4.67
C ASN A 14 11.03 -11.68 -5.67
N LEU A 15 9.96 -10.95 -5.39
CA LEU A 15 9.47 -9.85 -6.22
C LEU A 15 10.49 -8.70 -6.25
N LEU A 16 11.07 -8.35 -5.10
CA LEU A 16 12.19 -7.42 -5.01
C LEU A 16 13.41 -7.97 -5.76
N HIS A 17 13.73 -9.26 -5.68
CA HIS A 17 14.86 -9.87 -6.38
C HIS A 17 14.70 -9.82 -7.91
N ILE A 18 13.53 -10.19 -8.42
CA ILE A 18 13.18 -10.13 -9.85
C ILE A 18 13.22 -8.67 -10.34
N SER A 19 12.74 -7.73 -9.51
CA SER A 19 12.77 -6.30 -9.81
C SER A 19 14.16 -5.66 -9.65
N THR A 20 15.13 -6.35 -9.01
CA THR A 20 16.47 -5.82 -8.65
C THR A 20 17.58 -6.24 -9.61
N LYS A 21 17.27 -6.40 -10.91
CA LYS A 21 18.31 -6.17 -11.95
C LYS A 21 19.07 -4.84 -11.70
N ASN A 22 18.44 -3.88 -11.02
CA ASN A 22 19.05 -2.68 -10.43
C ASN A 22 19.23 -2.78 -8.89
N ASN A 23 20.48 -2.88 -8.43
CA ASN A 23 20.87 -2.91 -7.00
C ASN A 23 20.34 -1.73 -6.16
N ASN A 24 19.99 -0.61 -6.80
CA ASN A 24 19.65 0.64 -6.11
C ASN A 24 18.15 0.76 -5.77
N LEU A 25 17.28 -0.20 -6.14
CA LEU A 25 15.84 -0.09 -5.87
C LEU A 25 15.54 -0.24 -4.37
N VAL A 26 16.05 -1.30 -3.74
CA VAL A 26 15.83 -1.58 -2.31
C VAL A 26 16.35 -0.44 -1.43
N ILE A 27 17.55 0.06 -1.74
CA ILE A 27 18.16 1.17 -1.01
C ILE A 27 17.28 2.41 -1.10
N LEU A 28 16.76 2.73 -2.29
CA LEU A 28 15.90 3.89 -2.50
C LEU A 28 14.55 3.74 -1.77
N ILE A 29 13.97 2.54 -1.76
CA ILE A 29 12.77 2.22 -0.97
C ILE A 29 13.04 2.48 0.51
N CYS A 30 14.14 1.94 1.06
CA CYS A 30 14.50 2.13 2.47
C CYS A 30 14.70 3.61 2.82
N ILE A 31 15.46 4.36 2.01
CA ILE A 31 15.69 5.78 2.24
C ILE A 31 14.35 6.53 2.24
N ASN A 32 13.52 6.32 1.23
CA ASN A 32 12.23 6.98 1.12
C ASN A 32 11.34 6.70 2.33
N SER A 33 11.15 5.41 2.66
CA SER A 33 10.33 4.98 3.78
C SER A 33 10.79 5.58 5.11
N ILE A 34 12.11 5.65 5.35
CA ILE A 34 12.66 6.27 6.56
C ILE A 34 12.42 7.79 6.56
N THR A 35 12.78 8.49 5.47
CA THR A 35 12.64 9.96 5.40
C THR A 35 11.20 10.39 5.58
N THR A 36 10.25 9.72 4.91
CA THR A 36 8.84 10.06 4.98
C THR A 36 8.25 9.74 6.36
N ALA A 37 8.66 8.63 6.98
CA ALA A 37 8.23 8.27 8.32
C ALA A 37 8.79 9.22 9.40
N LEU A 38 9.97 9.81 9.21
CA LEU A 38 10.65 10.63 10.22
C LEU A 38 10.04 12.05 10.36
N ILE A 39 9.52 12.62 9.27
CA ILE A 39 8.97 13.99 9.22
C ILE A 39 8.02 14.33 10.39
N PRO A 40 6.97 13.54 10.70
CA PRO A 40 6.05 13.87 11.79
C PRO A 40 6.74 13.89 13.17
N PHE A 41 7.74 13.05 13.40
CA PHE A 41 8.44 12.97 14.69
C PHE A 41 9.39 14.15 14.91
N VAL A 42 10.04 14.62 13.83
CA VAL A 42 10.81 15.87 13.88
C VAL A 42 9.91 17.03 14.28
N ASN A 43 8.74 17.15 13.65
CA ASN A 43 7.78 18.21 14.00
C ASN A 43 7.36 18.13 15.47
N LEU A 44 7.03 16.93 15.96
CA LEU A 44 6.62 16.74 17.36
C LEU A 44 7.74 17.07 18.36
N TYR A 45 8.96 16.64 18.08
CA TYR A 45 10.12 16.90 18.95
C TYR A 45 10.44 18.40 19.04
N PHE A 46 10.50 19.10 17.91
CA PHE A 46 10.76 20.54 17.93
C PHE A 46 9.58 21.33 18.49
N ALA A 47 8.33 20.88 18.29
CA ALA A 47 7.16 21.51 18.92
C ALA A 47 7.27 21.49 20.45
N MET A 48 7.73 20.38 21.05
CA MET A 48 8.03 20.30 22.48
C MET A 48 9.11 21.32 22.89
N LEU A 49 10.27 21.34 22.22
CA LEU A 49 11.35 22.27 22.56
C LEU A 49 10.94 23.75 22.44
N ILE A 50 10.13 24.08 21.42
CA ILE A 50 9.58 25.42 21.22
C ILE A 50 8.63 25.77 22.35
N LEU A 51 7.72 24.88 22.73
CA LEU A 51 6.80 25.09 23.85
C LEU A 51 7.56 25.32 25.16
N ASP A 52 8.50 24.43 25.49
CA ASP A 52 9.26 24.50 26.75
C ASP A 52 10.08 25.79 26.83
N SER A 53 10.73 26.19 25.73
CA SER A 53 11.50 27.44 25.68
C SER A 53 10.62 28.70 25.78
N VAL A 54 9.39 28.68 25.24
CA VAL A 54 8.42 29.76 25.41
C VAL A 54 7.94 29.85 26.86
N PHE A 55 7.62 28.72 27.50
CA PHE A 55 7.22 28.69 28.91
C PHE A 55 8.35 29.18 29.83
N ALA A 56 9.60 28.84 29.52
CA ALA A 56 10.77 29.32 30.23
C ALA A 56 11.16 30.78 29.90
N LYS A 57 10.38 31.47 29.04
CA LYS A 57 10.61 32.87 28.58
C LYS A 57 11.91 33.07 27.79
N TYR A 58 12.51 32.01 27.24
CA TYR A 58 13.69 32.08 26.38
C TYR A 58 13.30 32.26 24.90
N PHE A 59 12.70 33.40 24.57
CA PHE A 59 12.17 33.67 23.22
C PHE A 59 13.20 33.57 22.09
N ARG A 60 14.44 33.99 22.34
CA ARG A 60 15.50 33.90 21.32
C ARG A 60 15.85 32.45 20.98
N GLN A 61 15.88 31.56 21.97
CA GLN A 61 16.13 30.14 21.74
C GLN A 61 14.95 29.47 21.03
N SER A 62 13.72 29.82 21.41
CA SER A 62 12.51 29.34 20.75
C SER A 62 12.49 29.66 19.25
N LEU A 63 12.87 30.89 18.88
CA LEU A 63 13.01 31.27 17.47
C LEU A 63 14.06 30.43 16.74
N VAL A 64 15.22 30.16 17.36
CA VAL A 64 16.25 29.29 16.77
C VAL A 64 15.71 27.88 16.55
N TYR A 65 15.01 27.29 17.52
CA TYR A 65 14.38 25.98 17.36
C TYR A 65 13.33 25.95 16.25
N ALA A 66 12.51 27.00 16.13
CA ALA A 66 11.54 27.12 15.04
C ALA A 66 12.22 27.20 13.66
N PHE A 67 13.28 27.99 13.52
CA PHE A 67 14.04 28.08 12.27
C PHE A 67 14.71 26.74 11.91
N VAL A 68 15.34 26.08 12.88
CA VAL A 68 15.96 24.77 12.68
C VAL A 68 14.91 23.72 12.28
N MET A 69 13.75 23.71 12.94
CA MET A 69 12.65 22.83 12.60
C MET A 69 12.18 23.05 11.15
N ILE A 70 11.90 24.29 10.76
CA ILE A 70 11.45 24.63 9.40
C ILE A 70 12.47 24.17 8.36
N LEU A 71 13.75 24.46 8.59
CA LEU A 71 14.83 24.09 7.67
C LEU A 71 14.97 22.56 7.56
N LEU A 72 14.96 21.84 8.69
CA LEU A 72 15.12 20.38 8.70
C LEU A 72 13.92 19.69 8.04
N VAL A 73 12.70 20.12 8.36
CA VAL A 73 11.47 19.60 7.75
C VAL A 73 11.43 19.88 6.26
N PHE A 74 11.89 21.07 5.83
CA PHE A 74 12.01 21.40 4.41
C PHE A 74 12.98 20.43 3.70
N ILE A 75 14.18 20.22 4.25
CA ILE A 75 15.16 19.27 3.68
C ILE A 75 14.57 17.86 3.60
N LEU A 76 13.94 17.37 4.67
CA LEU A 76 13.34 16.04 4.69
C LEU A 76 12.21 15.89 3.66
N ASN A 77 11.35 16.90 3.52
CA ASN A 77 10.30 16.88 2.50
C ASN A 77 10.85 16.93 1.08
N CYS A 78 11.90 17.70 0.83
CA CYS A 78 12.58 17.72 -0.46
C CYS A 78 13.20 16.35 -0.79
N MET A 79 13.87 15.73 0.19
CA MET A 79 14.46 14.39 0.03
C MET A 79 13.38 13.35 -0.24
N SER A 80 12.34 13.31 0.59
CA SER A 80 11.20 12.39 0.44
C SER A 80 10.53 12.53 -0.93
N LYS A 81 10.22 13.77 -1.37
CA LYS A 81 9.65 14.01 -2.71
C LYS A 81 10.59 13.58 -3.83
N TYR A 82 11.88 13.84 -3.70
CA TYR A 82 12.86 13.44 -4.71
C TYR A 82 12.94 11.92 -4.83
N THR A 83 13.00 11.21 -3.71
CA THR A 83 13.04 9.74 -3.68
C THR A 83 11.75 9.12 -4.16
N ASP A 84 10.59 9.68 -3.80
CA ASP A 84 9.28 9.27 -4.31
C ASP A 84 9.20 9.39 -5.85
N GLN A 85 9.69 10.50 -6.42
CA GLN A 85 9.70 10.71 -7.86
C GLN A 85 10.61 9.70 -8.57
N CYS A 86 11.79 9.44 -8.01
CA CYS A 86 12.72 8.44 -8.53
C CYS A 86 12.14 7.03 -8.45
N LEU A 87 11.46 6.69 -7.36
CA LEU A 87 10.78 5.39 -7.19
C LEU A 87 9.63 5.24 -8.19
N ALA A 88 8.82 6.28 -8.38
CA ALA A 88 7.73 6.25 -9.37
C ALA A 88 8.25 5.97 -10.79
N ALA A 89 9.39 6.55 -11.18
CA ALA A 89 10.03 6.26 -12.46
C ALA A 89 10.51 4.80 -12.54
N LYS A 90 11.09 4.27 -11.47
CA LYS A 90 11.55 2.87 -11.40
C LYS A 90 10.39 1.87 -11.42
N TYR A 91 9.28 2.14 -10.74
CA TYR A 91 8.11 1.27 -10.75
C TYR A 91 7.54 1.13 -12.16
N ARG A 92 7.40 2.24 -12.88
CA ARG A 92 6.96 2.23 -14.28
C ARG A 92 7.93 1.46 -15.18
N PHE A 93 9.23 1.61 -14.95
CA PHE A 93 10.23 0.85 -15.70
C PHE A 93 10.10 -0.67 -15.44
N CYS A 94 9.89 -1.08 -14.19
CA CYS A 94 9.67 -2.49 -13.85
C CYS A 94 8.40 -3.05 -14.51
N THR A 95 7.29 -2.31 -14.48
CA THR A 95 6.06 -2.69 -15.19
C THR A 95 6.33 -2.91 -16.67
N ASN A 96 6.91 -1.91 -17.35
CA ASN A 96 7.18 -1.98 -18.79
C ASN A 96 8.16 -3.13 -19.15
N LEU A 97 9.12 -3.42 -18.27
CA LEU A 97 10.06 -4.52 -18.49
C LEU A 97 9.36 -5.87 -18.42
N VAL A 98 8.47 -6.07 -17.45
CA VAL A 98 7.74 -7.34 -17.32
C VAL A 98 6.73 -7.50 -18.45
N GLU A 99 6.03 -6.43 -18.84
CA GLU A 99 5.18 -6.45 -20.03
C GLU A 99 5.99 -6.84 -21.28
N TYR A 100 7.16 -6.24 -21.48
CA TYR A 100 8.06 -6.58 -22.59
C TYR A 100 8.53 -8.04 -22.55
N GLU A 101 8.99 -8.53 -21.40
CA GLU A 101 9.44 -9.93 -21.25
C GLU A 101 8.29 -10.92 -21.46
N THR A 102 7.07 -10.57 -21.05
CA THR A 102 5.86 -11.38 -21.25
C THR A 102 5.50 -11.48 -22.73
N VAL A 103 5.50 -10.35 -23.45
CA VAL A 103 5.24 -10.28 -24.90
C VAL A 103 6.35 -10.99 -25.68
N HIS A 104 7.62 -10.79 -25.32
CA HIS A 104 8.71 -11.49 -25.97
C HIS A 104 8.59 -13.01 -25.75
N LYS A 105 8.27 -13.44 -24.53
CA LYS A 105 8.11 -14.87 -24.23
C LYS A 105 6.96 -15.48 -25.02
N SER A 106 5.83 -14.78 -25.17
CA SER A 106 4.69 -15.26 -25.98
C SER A 106 5.04 -15.43 -27.47
N PHE A 107 5.87 -14.56 -28.04
CA PHE A 107 6.35 -14.71 -29.43
C PHE A 107 7.38 -15.83 -29.62
N THR A 108 8.17 -16.14 -28.59
CA THR A 108 9.22 -17.18 -28.66
C THR A 108 8.76 -18.58 -28.25
N LEU A 109 7.54 -18.71 -27.71
CA LEU A 109 6.96 -19.99 -27.36
C LEU A 109 6.69 -20.80 -28.64
N GLU A 110 7.16 -22.05 -28.67
CA GLU A 110 6.88 -22.95 -29.77
C GLU A 110 5.37 -23.21 -29.87
N TYR A 111 4.86 -23.34 -31.09
CA TYR A 111 3.42 -23.46 -31.35
C TYR A 111 2.79 -24.66 -30.59
N GLU A 112 3.52 -25.78 -30.47
CA GLU A 112 3.08 -26.97 -29.73
C GLU A 112 3.03 -26.76 -28.20
N GLU A 113 3.82 -25.84 -27.65
CA GLU A 113 3.74 -25.46 -26.23
C GLU A 113 2.68 -24.39 -25.97
N PHE A 114 2.41 -23.53 -26.95
CA PHE A 114 1.38 -22.51 -26.89
C PHE A 114 -0.03 -23.08 -26.91
N ASP A 115 -0.30 -24.09 -27.77
CA ASP A 115 -1.62 -24.72 -27.89
C ASP A 115 -1.99 -25.64 -26.71
N LYS A 116 -1.05 -25.91 -25.79
CA LYS A 116 -1.37 -26.63 -24.55
C LYS A 116 -2.34 -25.79 -23.71
N THR A 117 -3.45 -26.41 -23.32
CA THR A 117 -4.47 -25.80 -22.44
C THR A 117 -3.84 -25.23 -21.17
N ASP A 118 -2.82 -25.90 -20.62
CA ASP A 118 -2.10 -25.46 -19.42
C ASP A 118 -1.34 -24.14 -19.61
N THR A 119 -0.86 -23.85 -20.82
CA THR A 119 -0.13 -22.60 -21.14
C THR A 119 -1.12 -21.45 -21.31
N ILE A 120 -2.24 -21.69 -21.99
CA ILE A 120 -3.33 -20.73 -22.16
C ILE A 120 -3.93 -20.39 -20.78
N GLU A 121 -4.14 -21.38 -19.93
CA GLU A 121 -4.67 -21.17 -18.57
C GLU A 121 -3.72 -20.28 -17.75
N LYS A 122 -2.40 -20.52 -17.84
CA LYS A 122 -1.39 -19.67 -17.17
C LYS A 122 -1.41 -18.23 -17.66
N LEU A 123 -1.61 -17.99 -18.96
CA LEU A 123 -1.73 -16.64 -19.51
C LEU A 123 -3.01 -15.96 -18.99
N HIS A 124 -4.13 -16.66 -18.94
CA HIS A 124 -5.36 -16.14 -18.33
C HIS A 124 -5.18 -15.81 -16.84
N TYR A 125 -4.50 -16.67 -16.07
CA TYR A 125 -4.20 -16.36 -14.67
C TYR A 125 -3.30 -15.13 -14.51
N LEU A 126 -2.36 -14.90 -15.42
CA LEU A 126 -1.51 -13.71 -15.41
C LEU A 126 -2.34 -12.45 -15.71
N ASP A 127 -3.19 -12.48 -16.73
CA ASP A 127 -4.05 -11.35 -17.10
C ASP A 127 -5.07 -11.05 -15.99
N ASP A 128 -5.72 -12.07 -15.43
CA ASP A 128 -6.63 -11.91 -14.29
C ASP A 128 -5.90 -11.38 -13.05
N GLY A 129 -4.64 -11.79 -12.86
CA GLY A 129 -3.77 -11.30 -11.79
C GLY A 129 -3.44 -9.81 -11.95
N ILE A 130 -3.03 -9.38 -13.14
CA ILE A 130 -2.71 -7.97 -13.44
C ILE A 130 -3.96 -7.10 -13.31
N ASN A 131 -5.09 -7.55 -13.87
CA ASN A 131 -6.36 -6.82 -13.82
C ASN A 131 -7.00 -6.79 -12.42
N GLY A 132 -6.78 -7.83 -11.61
CA GLY A 132 -7.40 -7.95 -10.29
C GLY A 132 -6.56 -7.37 -9.13
N ALA A 133 -5.24 -7.52 -9.16
CA ALA A 133 -4.33 -7.14 -8.08
C ALA A 133 -3.46 -5.91 -8.38
N GLY A 134 -3.50 -5.41 -9.63
CA GLY A 134 -2.64 -4.34 -10.10
C GLY A 134 -1.30 -4.85 -10.65
N ASP A 135 -0.65 -3.99 -11.41
CA ASP A 135 0.65 -4.28 -12.01
C ASP A 135 1.76 -4.40 -10.94
N ILE A 136 2.94 -4.85 -11.38
CA ILE A 136 4.09 -5.02 -10.50
C ILE A 136 4.55 -3.67 -9.92
N GLY A 137 4.37 -2.57 -10.64
CA GLY A 137 4.66 -1.23 -10.16
C GLY A 137 3.82 -0.83 -8.94
N ILE A 138 2.51 -1.13 -8.96
CA ILE A 138 1.59 -0.92 -7.83
C ILE A 138 2.00 -1.80 -6.66
N GLN A 139 2.32 -3.07 -6.89
CA GLN A 139 2.77 -3.98 -5.83
C GLN A 139 4.07 -3.50 -5.16
N LEU A 140 5.03 -2.99 -5.94
CA LEU A 140 6.25 -2.38 -5.41
C LEU A 140 5.99 -1.10 -4.60
N LYS A 141 5.01 -0.30 -5.03
CA LYS A 141 4.56 0.88 -4.28
C LYS A 141 3.93 0.48 -2.95
N ASP A 142 3.11 -0.56 -2.93
CA ASP A 142 2.48 -1.07 -1.71
C ASP A 142 3.51 -1.63 -0.73
N ILE A 143 4.54 -2.33 -1.23
CA ILE A 143 5.69 -2.76 -0.41
C ILE A 143 6.40 -1.57 0.23
N THR A 144 6.55 -0.46 -0.51
CA THR A 144 7.19 0.76 0.00
C THR A 144 6.36 1.43 1.09
N HIS A 145 5.04 1.48 0.91
CA HIS A 145 4.13 1.98 1.94
C HIS A 145 4.11 1.09 3.17
N LEU A 146 4.11 -0.24 2.99
CA LEU A 146 4.22 -1.20 4.10
C LEU A 146 5.47 -0.93 4.93
N LEU A 147 6.62 -0.74 4.28
CA LEU A 147 7.87 -0.43 4.96
C LEU A 147 7.82 0.94 5.65
N GLN A 148 7.24 1.95 5.01
CA GLN A 148 7.01 3.27 5.61
C GLN A 148 6.15 3.19 6.87
N TYR A 149 5.05 2.44 6.84
CA TYR A 149 4.18 2.23 8.00
C TYR A 149 4.91 1.47 9.13
N CYS A 150 5.76 0.51 8.77
CA CYS A 150 6.59 -0.20 9.75
C CYS A 150 7.55 0.75 10.47
N PHE A 151 8.30 1.58 9.73
CA PHE A 151 9.17 2.59 10.34
C PHE A 151 8.39 3.64 11.15
N SER A 152 7.25 4.12 10.63
CA SER A 152 6.40 5.07 11.36
C SER A 152 5.88 4.48 12.67
N SER A 153 5.52 3.20 12.69
CA SER A 153 5.10 2.50 13.91
C SER A 153 6.26 2.37 14.91
N LEU A 154 7.46 2.01 14.42
CA LEU A 154 8.65 1.89 15.24
C LEU A 154 9.06 3.24 15.87
N PHE A 155 9.08 4.32 15.08
CA PHE A 155 9.36 5.66 15.59
C PHE A 155 8.29 6.15 16.56
N SER A 156 7.02 5.82 16.32
CA SER A 156 5.94 6.13 17.25
C SER A 156 6.13 5.44 18.61
N LEU A 157 6.49 4.16 18.61
CA LEU A 157 6.80 3.43 19.85
C LEU A 157 7.97 4.06 20.60
N ILE A 158 9.06 4.40 19.91
CA ILE A 158 10.21 5.08 20.51
C ILE A 158 9.79 6.43 21.09
N PHE A 159 8.98 7.22 20.36
CA PHE A 159 8.52 8.53 20.81
C PHE A 159 7.62 8.43 22.06
N ILE A 160 6.74 7.43 22.11
CA ILE A 160 5.90 7.16 23.28
C ILE A 160 6.76 6.81 24.50
N ILE A 161 7.76 5.94 24.33
CA ILE A 161 8.70 5.57 25.39
C ILE A 161 9.43 6.82 25.89
N PHE A 162 9.94 7.65 24.97
CA PHE A 162 10.61 8.91 25.30
C PHE A 162 9.72 9.86 26.12
N LEU A 163 8.44 9.99 25.75
CA LEU A 163 7.47 10.82 26.46
C LEU A 163 7.30 10.34 27.92
N PHE A 164 7.20 9.02 28.15
CA PHE A 164 7.09 8.49 29.51
C PHE A 164 8.32 8.74 30.39
N PHE A 165 9.52 8.82 29.82
CA PHE A 165 10.74 9.11 30.57
C PHE A 165 10.87 10.58 30.99
N GLN A 166 10.20 11.52 30.30
CA GLN A 166 10.30 12.95 30.59
C GLN A 166 9.35 13.44 31.70
N VAL A 167 8.56 12.55 32.32
CA VAL A 167 7.57 12.93 33.33
C VAL A 167 8.27 13.29 34.64
N GLU A 168 8.05 14.51 35.12
CA GLU A 168 8.56 14.98 36.41
C GLU A 168 7.93 14.23 37.60
N SER A 169 8.75 13.92 38.60
CA SER A 169 8.34 13.14 39.78
C SER A 169 7.54 13.93 40.83
N ASN A 170 7.56 15.27 40.79
CA ASN A 170 6.81 16.14 41.70
C ASN A 170 5.87 17.07 40.91
N PRO A 171 4.62 16.65 40.65
CA PRO A 171 3.72 17.40 39.79
C PRO A 171 3.10 18.60 40.49
N SER A 172 3.06 19.73 39.80
CA SER A 172 2.27 20.91 40.20
C SER A 172 0.81 20.81 39.73
N ASN A 173 0.50 19.98 38.73
CA ASN A 173 -0.80 19.87 38.08
C ASN A 173 -1.17 18.43 37.70
N PHE A 174 -2.46 18.17 37.48
CA PHE A 174 -2.95 16.84 37.06
C PHE A 174 -2.24 16.33 35.78
N PHE A 175 -2.02 17.21 34.79
CA PHE A 175 -1.36 16.87 33.53
C PHE A 175 0.13 16.50 33.64
N THR A 176 0.81 16.94 34.70
CA THR A 176 2.22 16.57 34.96
C THR A 176 2.33 15.39 35.93
N SER A 177 1.19 14.89 36.44
CA SER A 177 1.15 13.81 37.42
C SER A 177 1.29 12.42 36.81
N GLN A 178 1.82 11.49 37.60
CA GLN A 178 1.90 10.06 37.28
C GLN A 178 0.51 9.40 37.06
N ILE A 179 -0.57 10.03 37.53
CA ILE A 179 -1.94 9.54 37.30
C ILE A 179 -2.39 9.86 35.86
N SER A 180 -2.01 11.03 35.34
CA SER A 180 -2.32 11.41 33.96
C SER A 180 -1.58 10.53 32.95
N THR A 181 -0.34 10.12 33.24
CA THR A 181 0.38 9.19 32.36
C THR A 181 -0.31 7.83 32.28
N LEU A 182 -0.82 7.32 33.42
CA LEU A 182 -1.56 6.06 33.46
C LEU A 182 -2.91 6.16 32.73
N PHE A 183 -3.59 7.29 32.84
CA PHE A 183 -4.79 7.58 32.05
C PHE A 183 -4.49 7.63 30.54
N MET A 184 -3.38 8.26 30.13
CA MET A 184 -2.96 8.30 28.74
C MET A 184 -2.65 6.90 28.20
N ILE A 185 -1.96 6.04 28.98
CA ILE A 185 -1.72 4.63 28.62
C ILE A 185 -3.05 3.90 28.38
N LEU A 186 -4.01 4.05 29.30
CA LEU A 186 -5.32 3.41 29.17
C LEU A 186 -6.08 3.88 27.92
N LEU A 187 -6.03 5.18 27.63
CA LEU A 187 -6.62 5.77 26.44
C LEU A 187 -5.96 5.23 25.16
N PHE A 188 -4.63 5.13 25.14
CA PHE A 188 -3.88 4.53 24.02
C PHE A 188 -4.27 3.07 23.78
N ILE A 189 -4.37 2.25 24.83
CA ILE A 189 -4.80 0.85 24.72
C ILE A 189 -6.23 0.77 24.15
N CYS A 190 -7.14 1.61 24.64
CA CYS A 190 -8.50 1.68 24.13
C CYS A 190 -8.55 2.05 22.64
N LEU A 191 -7.77 3.04 22.22
CA LEU A 191 -7.65 3.44 20.81
C LEU A 191 -7.08 2.32 19.93
N ILE A 192 -6.05 1.60 20.38
CA ILE A 192 -5.47 0.48 19.64
C ILE A 192 -6.54 -0.61 19.41
N VAL A 193 -7.28 -0.98 20.45
CA VAL A 193 -8.36 -1.99 20.34
C VAL A 193 -9.43 -1.52 19.37
N PHE A 194 -9.82 -0.25 19.43
CA PHE A 194 -10.81 0.34 18.52
C PHE A 194 -10.32 0.32 17.06
N ILE A 195 -9.10 0.80 16.80
CA ILE A 195 -8.49 0.82 15.46
C ILE A 195 -8.39 -0.61 14.91
N PHE A 196 -7.96 -1.58 15.71
CA PHE A 196 -7.83 -2.97 15.27
C PHE A 196 -9.19 -3.57 14.86
N LYS A 197 -10.25 -3.28 15.63
CA LYS A 197 -11.61 -3.71 15.29
C LYS A 197 -12.10 -3.08 13.98
N MET A 198 -11.89 -1.77 13.81
CA MET A 198 -12.25 -1.07 12.58
C MET A 198 -11.47 -1.59 11.38
N GLN A 199 -10.17 -1.85 11.54
CA GLN A 199 -9.31 -2.39 10.48
C GLN A 199 -9.76 -3.78 10.03
N ASN A 200 -10.17 -4.66 10.96
CA ASN A 200 -10.66 -5.99 10.61
C ASN A 200 -11.95 -5.94 9.77
N ILE A 201 -12.87 -5.03 10.11
CA ILE A 201 -14.12 -4.82 9.36
C ILE A 201 -13.82 -4.23 7.98
N SER A 202 -12.91 -3.25 7.91
CA SER A 202 -12.51 -2.64 6.65
C SER A 202 -11.84 -3.68 5.74
N SER A 203 -10.88 -4.45 6.29
CA SER A 203 -10.17 -5.49 5.53
C SER A 203 -11.10 -6.60 5.04
N SER A 204 -12.07 -7.04 5.84
CA SER A 204 -13.04 -8.05 5.40
C SER A 204 -13.90 -7.54 4.23
N LYS A 205 -14.37 -6.29 4.30
CA LYS A 205 -15.14 -5.66 3.22
C LYS A 205 -14.30 -5.46 1.96
N THR A 206 -13.07 -4.96 2.08
CA THR A 206 -12.17 -4.80 0.92
C THR A 206 -11.89 -6.15 0.25
N ASN A 207 -11.65 -7.21 1.04
CA ASN A 207 -11.46 -8.55 0.50
C ASN A 207 -12.71 -9.11 -0.19
N GLN A 208 -13.90 -8.81 0.34
CA GLN A 208 -15.16 -9.17 -0.30
C GLN A 208 -15.32 -8.45 -1.65
N MET A 209 -15.10 -7.14 -1.66
CA MET A 209 -15.15 -6.32 -2.88
C MET A 209 -14.18 -6.82 -3.96
N HIS A 210 -12.95 -7.19 -3.59
CA HIS A 210 -12.00 -7.75 -4.56
C HIS A 210 -12.49 -9.08 -5.17
N ARG A 211 -13.09 -9.96 -4.37
CA ARG A 211 -13.64 -11.23 -4.88
C ARG A 211 -14.83 -10.99 -5.81
N GLU A 212 -15.72 -10.08 -5.42
CA GLU A 212 -16.87 -9.70 -6.23
C GLU A 212 -16.42 -9.07 -7.54
N ASN A 213 -15.42 -8.18 -7.50
CA ASN A 213 -14.85 -7.54 -8.69
C ASN A 213 -14.25 -8.56 -9.66
N ILE A 214 -13.45 -9.52 -9.21
CA ILE A 214 -12.93 -10.59 -10.08
C ILE A 214 -14.08 -11.36 -10.75
N SER A 215 -15.12 -11.70 -9.98
CA SER A 215 -16.28 -12.43 -10.50
C SER A 215 -17.11 -11.62 -11.50
N VAL A 216 -17.22 -10.31 -11.30
CA VAL A 216 -17.94 -9.39 -12.18
C VAL A 216 -17.13 -9.14 -13.45
N ASN A 217 -15.83 -8.90 -13.32
CA ASN A 217 -14.92 -8.65 -14.44
C ASN A 217 -14.84 -9.87 -15.38
N SER A 218 -14.68 -11.08 -14.83
CA SER A 218 -14.69 -12.33 -15.61
C SER A 218 -16.02 -12.56 -16.34
N LYS A 219 -17.16 -12.40 -15.66
CA LYS A 219 -18.49 -12.53 -16.30
C LYS A 219 -18.71 -11.49 -17.40
N SER A 220 -18.30 -10.25 -17.14
CA SER A 220 -18.40 -9.15 -18.11
C SER A 220 -17.57 -9.45 -19.36
N SER A 221 -16.31 -9.88 -19.18
CA SER A 221 -15.43 -10.29 -20.27
C SER A 221 -16.02 -11.45 -21.09
N TYR A 222 -16.54 -12.49 -20.43
CA TYR A 222 -17.18 -13.62 -21.09
C TYR A 222 -18.39 -13.21 -21.93
N ILE A 223 -19.30 -12.38 -21.37
CA ILE A 223 -20.47 -11.89 -22.09
C ILE A 223 -20.04 -11.04 -23.29
N PHE A 224 -19.04 -10.18 -23.12
CA PHE A 224 -18.51 -9.36 -24.20
C PHE A 224 -17.92 -10.22 -25.33
N MET A 225 -17.13 -11.24 -25.00
CA MET A 225 -16.59 -12.20 -25.96
C MET A 225 -17.70 -12.95 -26.70
N LEU A 226 -18.73 -13.40 -25.98
CA LEU A 226 -19.87 -14.14 -26.52
C LEU A 226 -20.75 -13.28 -27.45
N LEU A 227 -20.83 -11.97 -27.21
CA LEU A 227 -21.53 -11.01 -28.07
C LEU A 227 -20.74 -10.68 -29.34
N LEU A 228 -19.41 -10.69 -29.29
CA LEU A 228 -18.54 -10.34 -30.42
C LEU A 228 -18.25 -11.51 -31.36
N ASP A 229 -18.30 -12.76 -30.89
CA ASP A 229 -18.06 -13.91 -31.74
C ASP A 229 -19.23 -14.16 -32.71
N LEU A 230 -18.94 -13.98 -34.00
CA LEU A 230 -19.88 -14.21 -35.10
C LEU A 230 -20.43 -15.64 -35.12
N LYS A 231 -19.66 -16.63 -34.65
CA LYS A 231 -20.07 -18.04 -34.61
C LYS A 231 -21.17 -18.24 -33.58
N HIS A 232 -21.01 -17.68 -32.38
CA HIS A 232 -21.98 -17.73 -31.30
C HIS A 232 -23.21 -16.86 -31.57
N SER A 233 -23.08 -15.77 -32.34
CA SER A 233 -24.20 -14.89 -32.70
C SER A 233 -25.34 -15.62 -33.43
N MET A 234 -25.03 -16.63 -34.25
CA MET A 234 -26.04 -17.46 -34.91
C MET A 234 -26.77 -18.36 -33.92
N ASP A 235 -26.03 -19.07 -33.07
CA ASP A 235 -26.58 -19.97 -32.06
C ASP A 235 -27.44 -19.23 -31.04
N ILE A 236 -27.02 -18.03 -30.62
CA ILE A 236 -27.79 -17.17 -29.70
C ILE A 236 -29.16 -16.81 -30.29
N ARG A 237 -29.21 -16.49 -31.59
CA ARG A 237 -30.47 -16.17 -32.28
C ARG A 237 -31.34 -17.43 -32.46
N LEU A 238 -30.73 -18.54 -32.87
CA LEU A 238 -31.43 -19.82 -33.09
C LEU A 238 -32.03 -20.35 -31.78
N SER A 239 -31.28 -20.27 -30.68
CA SER A 239 -31.70 -20.72 -29.35
C SER A 239 -32.50 -19.66 -28.56
N LYS A 240 -32.78 -18.48 -29.14
CA LYS A 240 -33.50 -17.37 -28.48
C LYS A 240 -32.90 -16.94 -27.13
N LEU A 241 -31.58 -16.99 -27.00
CA LEU A 241 -30.85 -16.66 -25.77
C LEU A 241 -30.63 -15.14 -25.56
N SER A 242 -31.07 -14.31 -26.51
CA SER A 242 -30.85 -12.85 -26.49
C SER A 242 -31.37 -12.18 -25.21
N ASN A 243 -32.57 -12.52 -24.75
CA ASN A 243 -33.14 -11.96 -23.52
C ASN A 243 -32.38 -12.39 -22.26
N LEU A 244 -31.85 -13.62 -22.25
CA LEU A 244 -31.07 -14.13 -21.12
C LEU A 244 -29.74 -13.37 -21.01
N ILE A 245 -29.04 -13.18 -22.12
CA ILE A 245 -27.77 -12.45 -22.17
C ILE A 245 -27.97 -10.98 -21.79
N PHE A 246 -29.03 -10.34 -22.28
CA PHE A 246 -29.36 -8.97 -21.92
C PHE A 246 -29.64 -8.81 -20.41
N ASN A 247 -30.32 -9.80 -19.81
CA ASN A 247 -30.60 -9.78 -18.38
C ASN A 247 -29.31 -9.95 -17.54
N TYR A 248 -28.40 -10.84 -17.95
CA TYR A 248 -27.09 -10.97 -17.30
C TYR A 248 -26.25 -9.70 -17.43
N TYR A 249 -26.22 -9.07 -18.61
CA TYR A 249 -25.55 -7.79 -18.82
C TYR A 249 -26.15 -6.70 -17.91
N TYR A 250 -27.48 -6.58 -17.84
CA TYR A 250 -28.15 -5.61 -16.98
C TYR A 250 -27.80 -5.81 -15.49
N ILE A 251 -27.81 -7.05 -15.01
CA ILE A 251 -27.45 -7.38 -13.62
C ILE A 251 -26.00 -6.99 -13.31
N ILE A 252 -25.08 -7.24 -14.24
CA ILE A 252 -23.65 -6.94 -14.06
C ILE A 252 -23.38 -5.43 -14.10
N THR A 253 -24.15 -4.66 -14.87
CA THR A 253 -23.87 -3.23 -15.09
C THR A 253 -24.61 -2.30 -14.12
N PHE A 254 -25.81 -2.69 -13.66
CA PHE A 254 -26.70 -1.81 -12.89
C PHE A 254 -27.04 -2.32 -11.48
N ASN A 255 -26.62 -3.54 -11.12
CA ASN A 255 -26.99 -4.18 -9.85
C ASN A 255 -25.78 -4.51 -8.95
N THR A 256 -24.61 -3.94 -9.28
CA THR A 256 -23.38 -3.93 -8.47
C THR A 256 -23.17 -2.54 -7.88
#